data_AF-A0A3A8H2D8-F1
#
_entry.id   AF-A0A3A8H2D8-F1
#
_cell.length_a   1.000
_cell.length_b   1.000
_cell.length_c   1.000
_cell.angle_alpha   90.00
_cell.angle_beta   90.00
_cell.angle_gamma   90.00
#
_symmetry.space_group_name_H-M   'P 1'
#
loop_
_entity.id
_entity.type
_entity.pdbx_description
1 polymer ?
#
loop_
_entity_poly.entity_id
_entity_poly.type
_entity_poly.pdbx_seq_one_letter_code
_entity_poly.pdbx_strand_id
1 'polypeptide(L)'
;NQDLKYARLTGTEWSLQRVDSTDDVGGTPALVLDAQGRPHISYEDLTRHHLKYARWTGTQWAITTVDASGTGGTDSALALDDAGRVHITYFSEGLRYARGLQVPARKRASSKP
;
A
#
# COMPACT_ATOMS: atom_id res chain seq x y z
N ASN A 1 10.96 5.14 -16.29
CA ASN A 1 10.12 5.43 -15.12
C ASN A 1 8.66 5.23 -15.37
N GLN A 2 8.21 4.04 -15.01
CA GLN A 2 6.84 3.74 -14.66
C GLN A 2 6.61 4.19 -13.21
N ASP A 3 5.66 5.10 -13.01
CA ASP A 3 5.24 5.56 -11.69
C ASP A 3 3.99 4.79 -11.26
N LEU A 4 3.86 4.46 -9.97
CA LEU A 4 2.56 4.09 -9.43
C LEU A 4 1.71 5.36 -9.30
N LYS A 5 0.54 5.34 -9.94
CA LYS A 5 -0.45 6.42 -9.86
C LYS A 5 -1.77 5.89 -9.31
N TYR A 6 -2.45 6.74 -8.55
CA TYR A 6 -3.80 6.52 -8.08
C TYR A 6 -4.72 7.52 -8.78
N ALA A 7 -5.87 7.05 -9.25
CA ALA A 7 -6.89 7.91 -9.85
C ALA A 7 -8.24 7.66 -9.19
N ARG A 8 -8.98 8.74 -8.91
CA ARG A 8 -10.38 8.66 -8.46
C ARG A 8 -11.24 9.65 -9.22
N LEU A 9 -12.46 9.27 -9.54
CA LEU A 9 -13.43 10.18 -10.15
C LEU A 9 -14.02 11.09 -9.05
N THR A 10 -13.92 12.41 -9.25
CA THR A 10 -14.42 13.44 -8.34
C THR A 10 -15.76 14.00 -8.83
N GLY A 11 -16.70 13.10 -9.13
CA GLY A 11 -17.96 13.43 -9.76
C GLY A 11 -17.85 13.44 -11.29
N THR A 12 -17.20 14.44 -11.87
CA THR A 12 -17.09 14.60 -13.34
C THR A 12 -15.68 14.50 -13.88
N GLU A 13 -14.65 14.60 -13.03
CA GLU A 13 -13.26 14.64 -13.45
C GLU A 13 -12.40 13.60 -12.72
N TRP A 14 -11.45 13.03 -13.44
CA TRP A 14 -10.44 12.16 -12.84
C TRP A 14 -9.39 12.99 -12.11
N SER A 15 -9.27 12.78 -10.81
CA SER A 15 -8.17 13.30 -10.01
C SER A 15 -7.06 12.26 -9.97
N LEU A 16 -5.88 12.60 -10.50
CA LEU A 16 -4.70 11.76 -10.50
C LEU A 16 -3.71 12.17 -9.42
N GLN A 17 -3.12 11.19 -8.75
CA GLN A 17 -2.04 11.37 -7.80
C GLN A 17 -0.90 10.43 -8.14
N ARG A 18 0.33 10.95 -8.09
CA ARG A 18 1.53 10.11 -8.08
C ARG A 18 1.71 9.57 -6.67
N VAL A 19 1.76 8.24 -6.56
CA VAL A 19 1.91 7.53 -5.29
C VAL A 19 3.38 7.29 -5.01
N ASP A 20 4.07 6.66 -5.97
CA ASP A 20 5.48 6.29 -5.88
C ASP A 20 6.13 6.49 -7.25
N SER A 21 7.33 7.05 -7.25
CA SER A 21 8.13 7.33 -8.45
C SER A 21 9.62 7.18 -8.22
N THR A 22 10.03 6.50 -7.15
CA THR A 22 11.46 6.37 -6.83
C THR A 22 12.19 5.51 -7.87
N ASP A 23 11.50 4.55 -8.50
CA ASP A 23 12.05 3.63 -9.50
C ASP A 23 10.99 3.25 -10.55
N ASP A 24 11.23 2.24 -11.40
CA ASP A 24 10.15 1.60 -12.17
C ASP A 24 9.31 0.76 -11.20
N VAL A 25 8.13 1.27 -10.86
CA VAL A 25 7.22 0.70 -9.85
C VAL A 25 5.80 0.63 -10.37
N GLY A 26 4.95 -0.09 -9.63
CA GLY A 26 3.52 -0.17 -9.91
C GLY A 26 3.12 -1.44 -10.66
N GLY A 27 3.98 -2.46 -10.68
CA GLY A 27 3.66 -3.76 -11.26
C GLY A 27 2.52 -4.45 -10.50
N THR A 28 1.59 -5.05 -11.25
CA THR A 28 0.44 -5.85 -10.74
C THR A 28 -0.23 -5.26 -9.49
N PRO A 29 -0.75 -4.02 -9.55
CA PRO A 29 -1.26 -3.36 -8.37
C PRO A 29 -2.62 -3.93 -7.95
N ALA A 30 -2.83 -4.09 -6.65
CA ALA A 30 -4.14 -4.37 -6.07
C ALA A 30 -4.55 -3.22 -5.16
N LEU A 31 -5.82 -2.79 -5.27
CA LEU A 31 -6.39 -1.66 -4.54
C LEU A 31 -7.62 -2.12 -3.75
N VAL A 32 -7.68 -1.70 -2.49
CA VAL A 32 -8.94 -1.67 -1.72
C VAL A 32 -9.10 -0.32 -1.03
N LEU A 33 -10.33 -0.01 -0.61
CA LEU A 33 -10.63 1.15 0.21
C LEU A 33 -10.95 0.69 1.63
N ASP A 34 -10.47 1.43 2.63
CA ASP A 34 -10.91 1.24 4.01
C ASP A 34 -12.33 1.80 4.25
N ALA A 35 -12.86 1.61 5.45
CA ALA A 35 -14.19 2.10 5.83
C ALA A 35 -14.32 3.64 5.81
N GLN A 36 -13.21 4.38 5.70
CA GLN A 36 -13.19 5.84 5.53
C GLN A 36 -12.95 6.23 4.05
N GLY A 37 -12.96 5.27 3.12
CA GLY A 37 -12.73 5.50 1.70
C GLY A 37 -11.27 5.80 1.35
N ARG A 38 -10.32 5.53 2.26
CA ARG A 38 -8.89 5.76 2.00
C ARG A 38 -8.32 4.58 1.21
N PRO A 39 -7.56 4.83 0.14
CA PRO A 39 -6.97 3.77 -0.67
C PRO A 39 -5.77 3.10 0.00
N HIS A 40 -5.70 1.79 -0.19
CA HIS A 40 -4.65 0.87 0.23
C HIS A 40 -4.21 0.07 -1.01
N ILE A 41 -2.93 0.13 -1.36
CA ILE A 41 -2.41 -0.42 -2.61
C ILE A 41 -1.20 -1.31 -2.34
N SER A 42 -1.24 -2.57 -2.76
CA SER A 42 -0.03 -3.39 -2.93
C SER A 42 0.45 -3.31 -4.36
N TYR A 43 1.76 -3.34 -4.56
CA TYR A 43 2.37 -3.23 -5.89
C TYR A 43 3.80 -3.75 -5.87
N GLU A 44 4.29 -4.13 -7.05
CA GLU A 44 5.67 -4.50 -7.26
C GLU A 44 6.53 -3.27 -7.58
N ASP A 45 7.68 -3.18 -6.94
CA ASP A 45 8.84 -2.44 -7.45
C ASP A 45 9.56 -3.33 -8.46
N LEU A 46 9.36 -3.05 -9.75
CA LEU A 46 9.89 -3.85 -10.86
C LEU A 46 11.41 -3.72 -10.98
N THR A 47 11.98 -2.66 -10.43
CA THR A 47 13.43 -2.44 -10.45
C THR A 47 14.14 -3.35 -9.45
N ARG A 48 13.51 -3.59 -8.29
CA ARG A 48 14.11 -4.39 -7.21
C ARG A 48 13.43 -5.73 -6.97
N HIS A 49 12.33 -6.03 -7.63
CA HIS A 49 11.47 -7.18 -7.33
C HIS A 49 11.12 -7.24 -5.84
N HIS A 50 10.59 -6.12 -5.34
CA HIS A 50 10.10 -6.00 -3.98
C HIS A 50 8.57 -5.86 -3.99
N LEU A 51 7.92 -6.50 -3.02
CA LEU A 51 6.54 -6.17 -2.69
C LEU A 51 6.51 -4.89 -1.86
N LYS A 52 5.82 -3.86 -2.36
CA LYS A 52 5.57 -2.60 -1.66
C LYS A 52 4.09 -2.43 -1.36
N TYR A 53 3.83 -1.64 -0.34
CA TYR A 53 2.49 -1.29 0.11
C TYR A 53 2.41 0.22 0.36
N ALA A 54 1.41 0.85 -0.23
CA ALA A 54 1.10 2.26 -0.06
C ALA A 54 -0.30 2.43 0.55
N ARG A 55 -0.45 3.34 1.50
CA ARG A 55 -1.76 3.77 2.00
C ARG A 55 -1.88 5.27 2.10
N TRP A 56 -3.07 5.78 1.83
CA TRP A 56 -3.36 7.19 2.06
C TRP A 56 -3.64 7.45 3.54
N THR A 57 -2.88 8.36 4.15
CA THR A 57 -3.03 8.73 5.56
C THR A 57 -4.14 9.75 5.81
N GLY A 58 -4.71 10.33 4.74
CA GLY A 58 -5.58 11.49 4.79
C GLY A 58 -4.92 12.73 4.18
N THR A 59 -3.60 12.84 4.26
CA THR A 59 -2.82 13.99 3.76
C THR A 59 -1.68 13.61 2.81
N GLN A 60 -1.15 12.40 2.95
CA GLN A 60 -0.03 11.91 2.12
C GLN A 60 -0.06 10.39 1.97
N TRP A 61 0.65 9.88 0.96
CA TRP A 61 0.93 8.47 0.80
C TRP A 61 2.02 8.04 1.79
N ALA A 62 1.74 6.98 2.54
CA ALA A 62 2.74 6.27 3.34
C ALA A 62 3.09 4.97 2.64
N ILE A 63 4.35 4.83 2.24
CA ILE A 63 4.87 3.67 1.51
C ILE A 63 5.74 2.82 2.43
N THR A 64 5.66 1.51 2.30
CA THR A 64 6.48 0.55 3.05
C THR A 64 6.84 -0.63 2.15
N THR A 65 8.09 -1.05 2.19
CA THR A 65 8.50 -2.33 1.60
C THR A 65 8.06 -3.46 2.53
N VAL A 66 7.21 -4.35 2.01
CA VAL A 66 6.64 -5.48 2.76
C VAL A 66 7.56 -6.70 2.68
N ASP A 67 8.11 -6.97 1.49
CA ASP A 67 9.09 -8.01 1.26
C ASP A 67 10.22 -7.45 0.38
N ALA A 68 11.44 -7.49 0.90
CA ALA A 68 12.66 -7.00 0.26
C ALA A 68 13.59 -8.15 -0.19
N SER A 69 13.07 -9.38 -0.31
CA SER A 69 13.88 -10.55 -0.69
C SER A 69 14.43 -10.46 -2.12
N GLY A 70 13.86 -9.61 -2.98
CA GLY A 70 14.35 -9.41 -4.35
C GLY A 70 13.98 -10.53 -5.31
N THR A 71 13.07 -11.43 -4.90
CA THR A 71 12.71 -12.63 -5.66
C THR A 71 11.20 -12.71 -5.95
N GLY A 72 10.48 -11.58 -5.94
CA GLY A 72 9.04 -11.57 -6.25
C GLY A 72 8.29 -10.33 -5.75
N GLY A 73 6.97 -10.43 -5.75
CA GLY A 73 6.06 -9.29 -5.50
C GLY A 73 4.99 -9.12 -6.57
N THR A 74 4.95 -10.02 -7.55
CA THR A 74 3.95 -10.04 -8.62
C THR A 74 2.63 -10.64 -8.14
N ASP A 75 1.58 -10.43 -8.93
CA ASP A 75 0.25 -11.02 -8.73
C ASP A 75 -0.29 -10.78 -7.32
N SER A 76 -0.02 -9.57 -6.82
CA SER A 76 -0.43 -9.20 -5.49
C SER A 76 -1.95 -9.12 -5.40
N ALA A 77 -2.52 -9.63 -4.31
CA ALA A 77 -3.91 -9.40 -3.94
C ALA A 77 -3.95 -8.88 -2.51
N LEU A 78 -4.89 -7.99 -2.24
CA LEU A 78 -4.96 -7.27 -0.98
C LEU A 78 -6.40 -7.28 -0.46
N ALA A 79 -6.55 -7.50 0.84
CA ALA A 79 -7.82 -7.43 1.55
C ALA A 79 -7.63 -6.73 2.91
N LEU A 80 -8.73 -6.18 3.43
CA LEU A 80 -8.84 -5.70 4.80
C LEU A 80 -9.74 -6.64 5.58
N ASP A 81 -9.36 -6.98 6.81
CA ASP A 81 -10.28 -7.61 7.74
C ASP A 81 -11.20 -6.59 8.44
N ASP A 82 -12.12 -7.08 9.28
CA ASP A 82 -13.07 -6.24 10.01
C ASP A 82 -12.41 -5.24 10.98
N ALA A 83 -11.16 -5.50 11.38
CA ALA A 83 -10.36 -4.60 12.20
C ALA A 83 -9.55 -3.58 11.36
N GLY A 84 -9.68 -3.60 10.04
CA GLY A 84 -8.92 -2.77 9.11
C GLY A 84 -7.47 -3.19 8.94
N ARG A 85 -7.11 -4.42 9.30
CA ARG A 85 -5.76 -4.95 9.10
C ARG A 85 -5.59 -5.40 7.66
N VAL A 86 -4.45 -5.04 7.07
CA VAL A 86 -4.10 -5.41 5.70
C VAL A 86 -3.55 -6.83 5.66
N HIS A 87 -4.08 -7.59 4.71
CA HIS A 87 -3.67 -8.93 4.30
C HIS A 87 -3.23 -8.87 2.85
N ILE A 88 -2.00 -9.31 2.55
CA ILE A 88 -1.45 -9.31 1.19
C ILE A 88 -0.97 -10.71 0.84
N THR A 89 -1.46 -11.26 -0.26
CA THR A 89 -0.88 -12.42 -0.92
C THR A 89 -0.10 -11.96 -2.14
N TYR A 90 0.97 -12.66 -2.48
CA TYR A 90 1.80 -12.33 -3.63
C TYR A 90 2.57 -13.56 -4.10
N PHE A 91 2.89 -13.56 -5.39
CA PHE A 91 3.76 -14.56 -5.97
C PHE A 91 5.24 -14.15 -5.77
N SER A 92 6.00 -15.12 -5.30
CA SER A 92 7.48 -15.12 -5.26
C SER A 92 7.93 -16.52 -5.67
N GLU A 93 9.19 -16.92 -5.45
CA GLU A 93 9.61 -18.33 -5.62
C GLU A 93 8.74 -19.37 -4.86
N GLY A 94 7.74 -18.93 -4.09
CA GLY A 94 6.42 -19.58 -3.94
C GLY A 94 5.32 -18.56 -3.58
N LEU A 95 4.07 -19.01 -3.42
CA LEU A 95 2.99 -18.15 -2.87
C LEU A 95 3.32 -17.78 -1.41
N ARG A 96 3.37 -16.49 -1.10
CA ARG A 96 3.62 -15.97 0.26
C ARG A 96 2.45 -15.11 0.75
N TYR A 97 2.32 -15.03 2.07
CA TYR A 97 1.27 -14.26 2.76
C TYR A 97 1.90 -13.35 3.83
N ALA A 98 1.58 -12.05 3.76
CA ALA A 98 2.00 -11.05 4.72
C ALA A 98 0.80 -10.43 5.46
N ARG A 99 0.98 -10.14 6.75
CA ARG A 99 -0.02 -9.45 7.60
C ARG A 99 0.59 -8.16 8.19
N GLY A 100 -0.14 -7.06 8.14
CA GLY A 100 0.33 -5.75 8.60
C GLY A 100 0.49 -5.63 10.12
N LEU A 101 1.61 -5.04 10.55
CA LEU A 101 1.92 -4.62 11.93
C LEU A 101 1.08 -3.39 12.35
N GLN A 102 0.53 -3.45 13.56
CA GLN A 102 -0.18 -2.34 14.21
C GLN A 102 0.80 -1.21 14.52
N VAL A 103 0.58 -0.01 13.99
CA VAL A 103 1.30 1.18 14.46
C VAL A 103 0.71 1.54 15.83
N PRO A 104 1.49 1.60 16.93
CA PRO A 104 0.92 1.93 18.23
C PRO A 104 0.37 3.36 18.18
N ALA A 105 -0.87 3.54 18.64
CA ALA A 105 -1.43 4.87 18.88
C ALA A 105 -0.50 5.63 19.83
N ARG A 106 -0.12 6.87 19.46
CA ARG A 106 0.65 7.76 20.34
C ARG A 106 -0.12 7.90 21.66
N LYS A 107 0.51 7.52 22.78
CA LYS A 107 0.02 7.90 24.11
C LYS A 107 -0.05 9.43 24.14
N ARG A 108 -1.24 10.01 24.24
CA ARG A 108 -1.39 11.41 24.65
C ARG A 108 -0.85 11.49 26.08
N ALA A 109 0.24 12.23 26.27
CA ALA A 109 0.65 12.66 27.60
C ALA A 109 -0.46 13.58 28.15
N SER A 110 -1.04 13.18 29.27
CA SER A 110 -1.88 14.03 30.09
C SER A 110 -1.00 15.08 30.77
N SER A 111 -1.20 16.34 30.43
CA SER A 111 -0.75 17.45 31.28
C SER A 111 -1.56 17.41 32.57
N LYS A 112 -0.90 17.18 33.70
CA LYS A 112 -1.46 17.42 35.03
C LYS A 112 -1.22 18.88 35.46
N PRO A 113 -2.06 19.42 36.35
CA PRO A 113 -2.29 20.86 36.52
C PRO A 113 -1.10 21.61 37.12
#